data_AF-A0A1H2HXL2-F1
#
_entry.id   AF-A0A1H2HXL2-F1
#
_cell.length_a   1.000
_cell.length_b   1.000
_cell.length_c   1.000
_cell.angle_alpha   90.00
_cell.angle_beta   90.00
_cell.angle_gamma   90.00
#
_symmetry.space_group_name_H-M   'P 1'
#
loop_
_entity.id
_entity.type
_entity.pdbx_description
1 polymer ?
#
loop_
_entity_poly.entity_id
_entity_poly.type
_entity_poly.pdbx_seq_one_letter_code
_entity_poly.pdbx_strand_id
1 'polypeptide(L)'
;MIFRTMVLGVAVVSGATTSQLPEFAQQYRQRMGGAIDALSQVVTDFREDATRHGLSVPEALQRLENAQDPLVVLRGRRMEQSLDRLAALTRQRAALQEAGPFGRLGVFVTDLDPQLASATYRDFEPAVPVTMEGAIAAGGGFLAAVFGLGLTGRVTGRMARRMRRRGSQKA
;
A
#
# COMPACT_ATOMS: atom_id res chain seq x y z
N MET A 1 33.23 -4.53 -16.46
CA MET A 1 31.89 -4.39 -17.10
C MET A 1 30.85 -5.23 -16.36
N ILE A 2 31.05 -6.54 -16.17
CA ILE A 2 30.13 -7.47 -15.48
C ILE A 2 29.72 -6.98 -14.08
N PHE A 3 30.67 -6.55 -13.25
CA PHE A 3 30.38 -6.05 -11.89
C PHE A 3 29.41 -4.86 -11.88
N ARG A 4 29.59 -3.88 -12.80
CA ARG A 4 28.67 -2.73 -12.93
C ARG A 4 27.28 -3.17 -13.34
N THR A 5 27.17 -4.15 -14.24
CA THR A 5 25.89 -4.70 -14.68
C THR A 5 25.18 -5.47 -13.56
N MET A 6 25.92 -6.24 -12.75
CA MET A 6 25.35 -6.91 -11.57
C MET A 6 24.87 -5.91 -10.53
N VAL A 7 25.66 -4.87 -10.23
CA VAL A 7 25.26 -3.80 -9.30
C VAL A 7 23.99 -3.10 -9.77
N LEU A 8 23.87 -2.80 -11.07
CA LEU A 8 22.65 -2.23 -11.66
C LEU A 8 21.46 -3.18 -11.54
N GLY A 9 21.64 -4.47 -11.81
CA GLY A 9 20.58 -5.47 -11.65
C GLY A 9 20.09 -5.56 -10.20
N VAL A 10 21.01 -5.61 -9.24
CA VAL A 10 20.68 -5.62 -7.80
C VAL A 10 19.97 -4.33 -7.39
N ALA A 11 20.40 -3.17 -7.90
CA ALA A 11 19.77 -1.88 -7.60
C ALA A 11 18.34 -1.80 -8.15
N VAL A 12 18.08 -2.32 -9.36
CA VAL A 12 16.73 -2.36 -9.95
C VAL A 12 15.81 -3.28 -9.16
N VAL A 13 16.29 -4.49 -8.83
CA VAL A 13 15.48 -5.46 -8.04
C VAL A 13 15.20 -4.92 -6.65
N SER A 14 16.21 -4.39 -5.95
CA SER A 14 16.00 -3.84 -4.61
C SER A 14 15.13 -2.59 -4.61
N GLY A 15 15.29 -1.70 -5.59
CA GLY A 15 14.41 -0.54 -5.79
C GLY A 15 12.96 -0.95 -6.09
N ALA A 16 12.75 -1.98 -6.91
CA ALA A 16 11.43 -2.52 -7.21
C ALA A 16 10.76 -3.14 -5.98
N THR A 17 11.50 -3.87 -5.14
CA THR A 17 10.96 -4.49 -3.92
C THR A 17 10.64 -3.45 -2.84
N THR A 18 11.55 -2.50 -2.60
CA THR A 18 11.38 -1.48 -1.55
C THR A 18 10.31 -0.45 -1.89
N SER A 19 10.06 -0.19 -3.18
CA SER A 19 8.98 0.69 -3.62
C SER A 19 7.57 0.10 -3.44
N GLN A 20 7.45 -1.19 -3.08
CA GLN A 20 6.15 -1.81 -2.80
C GLN A 20 5.59 -1.44 -1.42
N LEU A 21 6.43 -1.02 -0.47
CA LEU A 21 5.99 -0.69 0.88
C LEU A 21 4.98 0.49 0.92
N PRO A 22 5.22 1.61 0.21
CA PRO A 22 4.22 2.67 0.07
C PRO A 22 2.89 2.20 -0.51
N GLU A 23 2.92 1.31 -1.51
CA GLU A 23 1.71 0.78 -2.14
C GLU A 23 0.93 -0.13 -1.18
N PHE A 24 1.61 -1.02 -0.47
CA PHE A 24 0.99 -1.84 0.57
C PHE A 24 0.35 -0.95 1.65
N ALA A 25 1.08 0.05 2.13
CA ALA A 25 0.57 0.98 3.12
C ALA A 25 -0.63 1.80 2.59
N GLN A 26 -0.69 2.07 1.29
CA GLN A 26 -1.83 2.70 0.64
C GLN A 26 -3.06 1.78 0.63
N GLN A 27 -2.92 0.56 0.14
CA GLN A 27 -4.02 -0.42 0.09
C GLN A 27 -4.53 -0.77 1.50
N TYR A 28 -3.63 -0.90 2.47
CA TYR A 28 -3.96 -1.09 3.88
C TYR A 28 -4.80 0.08 4.43
N ARG A 29 -4.41 1.33 4.16
CA ARG A 29 -5.18 2.52 4.59
C ARG A 29 -6.57 2.57 3.95
N GLN A 30 -6.69 2.19 2.69
CA GLN A 30 -7.99 2.11 2.01
C GLN A 30 -8.90 1.07 2.68
N ARG A 31 -8.37 -0.12 2.97
CA ARG A 31 -9.10 -1.19 3.68
C ARG A 31 -9.49 -0.80 5.10
N MET A 32 -8.59 -0.13 5.82
CA MET A 32 -8.88 0.45 7.13
C MET A 32 -10.03 1.47 7.05
N GLY A 33 -10.01 2.35 6.05
CA GLY A 33 -11.11 3.29 5.81
C GLY A 33 -12.45 2.57 5.64
N GLY A 34 -12.52 1.59 4.73
CA GLY A 34 -13.73 0.82 4.51
C GLY A 34 -14.20 0.03 5.74
N ALA A 35 -13.27 -0.51 6.54
CA ALA A 35 -13.60 -1.20 7.79
C ALA A 35 -14.17 -0.25 8.84
N ILE A 36 -13.61 0.97 8.97
CA ILE A 36 -14.12 2.01 9.85
C ILE A 36 -15.54 2.41 9.41
N ASP A 37 -15.76 2.62 8.11
CA ASP A 37 -17.07 3.04 7.59
C ASP A 37 -18.14 1.96 7.86
N ALA A 38 -17.83 0.69 7.58
CA ALA A 38 -18.73 -0.43 7.84
C ALA A 38 -19.03 -0.61 9.34
N LEU A 39 -18.02 -0.54 10.20
CA LEU A 39 -18.22 -0.63 11.66
C LEU A 39 -19.00 0.57 12.20
N SER A 40 -18.75 1.77 11.67
CA SER A 40 -19.46 2.99 12.06
C SER A 40 -20.95 2.90 11.75
N GLN A 41 -21.30 2.31 10.60
CA GLN A 41 -22.70 2.06 10.25
C GLN A 41 -23.36 1.13 11.28
N VAL A 42 -22.76 -0.03 11.55
CA VAL A 42 -23.29 -1.00 12.53
C VAL A 42 -23.45 -0.39 13.93
N VAL A 43 -22.48 0.41 14.37
CA VAL A 43 -22.52 1.09 15.67
C VAL A 43 -23.59 2.18 15.71
N THR A 44 -23.81 2.87 14.59
CA THR A 44 -24.87 3.89 14.47
C THR A 44 -26.24 3.25 14.57
N ASP A 45 -26.48 2.18 13.81
CA ASP A 45 -27.74 1.42 13.87
C ASP A 45 -28.01 0.92 15.29
N PHE A 46 -27.00 0.37 15.97
CA PHE A 46 -27.13 -0.07 17.37
C PHE A 46 -27.45 1.08 18.33
N ARG A 47 -26.84 2.25 18.15
CA ARG A 47 -27.13 3.43 18.97
C ARG A 47 -28.55 3.93 18.75
N GLU A 48 -29.04 3.92 17.51
CA GLU A 48 -30.42 4.28 17.21
C GLU A 48 -31.41 3.33 17.87
N ASP A 49 -31.17 2.02 17.77
CA ASP A 49 -32.02 1.01 18.41
C ASP A 49 -32.01 1.14 19.93
N ALA A 50 -30.83 1.35 20.54
CA ALA A 50 -30.73 1.63 21.98
C ALA A 50 -31.55 2.86 22.37
N THR A 51 -31.42 3.95 21.61
CA THR A 51 -32.13 5.22 21.88
C THR A 51 -33.65 5.06 21.74
N ARG A 52 -34.13 4.29 20.74
CA ARG A 52 -35.56 3.98 20.57
C ARG A 52 -36.14 3.22 21.76
N HIS A 53 -35.30 2.48 22.49
CA HIS A 53 -35.67 1.79 23.72
C HIS A 53 -35.36 2.58 25.00
N GLY A 54 -34.95 3.86 24.88
CA GLY A 54 -34.62 4.71 26.02
C GLY A 54 -33.34 4.29 26.75
N LEU A 55 -32.44 3.60 26.05
CA LEU A 55 -31.17 3.10 26.58
C LEU A 55 -29.99 3.85 25.96
N SER A 56 -28.95 4.07 26.76
CA SER A 56 -27.61 4.37 26.27
C SER A 56 -26.94 3.10 25.70
N VAL A 57 -25.86 3.28 24.93
CA VAL A 57 -25.07 2.15 24.38
C VAL A 57 -24.57 1.21 25.49
N PRO A 58 -23.99 1.68 26.62
CA PRO A 58 -23.60 0.80 27.71
C PRO A 58 -24.77 0.05 28.35
N GLU A 59 -25.91 0.72 28.56
CA GLU A 59 -27.11 0.07 29.13
C GLU A 59 -27.68 -0.99 28.18
N ALA A 60 -27.67 -0.73 26.87
CA ALA A 60 -28.08 -1.70 25.86
C ALA A 60 -27.16 -2.93 25.83
N LEU A 61 -25.84 -2.74 25.90
CA LEU A 61 -24.88 -3.84 26.02
C LEU A 61 -25.12 -4.65 27.30
N GLN A 62 -25.24 -3.98 28.44
CA GLN A 62 -25.52 -4.62 29.73
C GLN A 62 -26.84 -5.41 29.70
N ARG A 63 -27.86 -4.90 29.00
CA ARG A 63 -29.13 -5.61 28.79
C ARG A 63 -28.95 -6.88 27.96
N LEU A 64 -28.12 -6.84 26.92
CA LEU A 64 -27.82 -8.01 26.09
C LEU A 64 -27.01 -9.06 26.85
N GLU A 65 -26.07 -8.63 27.69
CA GLU A 65 -25.25 -9.53 28.52
C GLU A 65 -26.04 -10.26 29.61
N ASN A 66 -27.06 -9.60 30.16
CA ASN A 66 -27.95 -10.16 31.18
C ASN A 66 -29.13 -10.95 30.58
N ALA A 67 -29.17 -11.14 29.26
CA ALA A 67 -30.21 -11.93 28.61
C ALA A 67 -30.10 -13.41 28.97
N GLN A 68 -31.24 -14.11 29.03
CA GLN A 68 -31.27 -15.55 29.31
C GLN A 68 -30.85 -16.39 28.09
N ASP A 69 -31.07 -15.88 26.88
CA ASP A 69 -30.71 -16.57 25.65
C ASP A 69 -29.20 -16.41 25.33
N PRO A 70 -28.43 -17.51 25.26
CA PRO A 70 -27.00 -17.46 24.94
C PRO A 70 -26.66 -16.78 23.62
N LEU A 71 -27.53 -16.86 22.61
CA LEU A 71 -27.33 -16.20 21.32
C LEU A 71 -27.39 -14.67 21.48
N VAL A 72 -28.32 -14.17 22.30
CA VAL A 72 -28.47 -12.73 22.59
C VAL A 72 -27.25 -12.20 23.34
N VAL A 73 -26.78 -12.94 24.34
CA VAL A 73 -25.54 -12.61 25.08
C VAL A 73 -24.34 -12.55 24.13
N LEU A 74 -24.21 -13.53 23.22
CA LEU A 74 -23.14 -13.55 22.23
C LEU A 74 -23.21 -12.33 21.30
N ARG A 75 -24.41 -11.91 20.86
CA ARG A 75 -24.58 -10.71 20.04
C ARG A 75 -24.15 -9.44 20.78
N GLY A 76 -24.43 -9.32 22.08
CA GLY A 76 -23.93 -8.23 22.93
C GLY A 76 -22.40 -8.16 22.92
N ARG A 77 -21.73 -9.26 23.25
CA ARG A 77 -20.26 -9.33 23.24
C ARG A 77 -19.64 -9.04 21.87
N ARG A 78 -20.29 -9.49 20.79
CA ARG A 78 -19.84 -9.16 19.42
C ARG A 78 -19.98 -7.68 19.10
N MET A 79 -20.99 -7.01 19.64
CA MET A 79 -21.18 -5.57 19.47
C MET A 79 -20.15 -4.76 20.25
N GLU A 80 -19.86 -5.18 21.49
CA GLU A 80 -18.76 -4.62 22.27
C GLU A 80 -17.41 -4.74 21.53
N GLN A 81 -17.09 -5.93 20.99
CA GLN A 81 -15.89 -6.13 20.16
C GLN A 81 -15.85 -5.20 18.93
N SER A 82 -16.99 -4.95 18.29
CA SER A 82 -17.08 -4.02 17.15
C SER A 82 -16.83 -2.57 17.57
N LEU A 83 -17.34 -2.15 18.74
CA LEU A 83 -17.09 -0.81 19.30
C LEU A 83 -15.61 -0.61 19.61
N ASP A 84 -14.99 -1.57 20.30
CA ASP A 84 -13.56 -1.53 20.63
C ASP A 84 -12.69 -1.49 19.39
N ARG A 85 -13.02 -2.33 18.41
CA ARG A 85 -12.31 -2.36 17.13
C ARG A 85 -12.45 -1.06 16.36
N LEU A 86 -13.66 -0.48 16.30
CA LEU A 86 -13.89 0.81 15.66
C LEU A 86 -13.04 1.90 16.32
N ALA A 87 -12.99 1.94 17.66
CA ALA A 87 -12.19 2.90 18.40
C ALA A 87 -10.70 2.72 18.12
N ALA A 88 -10.19 1.49 18.10
CA ALA A 88 -8.80 1.19 17.79
C ALA A 88 -8.41 1.63 16.36
N LEU A 89 -9.21 1.26 15.35
CA LEU A 89 -8.96 1.63 13.96
C LEU A 89 -9.05 3.15 13.73
N THR A 90 -9.98 3.82 14.41
CA THR A 90 -10.11 5.29 14.32
C THR A 90 -8.88 5.99 14.90
N ARG A 91 -8.38 5.54 16.06
CA ARG A 91 -7.12 6.05 16.64
C ARG A 91 -5.94 5.81 15.71
N GLN A 92 -5.83 4.62 15.14
CA GLN A 92 -4.76 4.29 14.19
C GLN A 92 -4.81 5.20 12.95
N ARG A 93 -6.01 5.41 12.39
CA ARG A 93 -6.21 6.31 11.25
C ARG A 93 -5.78 7.74 11.57
N ALA A 94 -6.11 8.25 12.76
CA ALA A 94 -5.69 9.57 13.20
C ALA A 94 -4.16 9.67 13.30
N ALA A 95 -3.50 8.69 13.94
CA ALA A 95 -2.05 8.63 14.03
C ALA A 95 -1.36 8.61 12.64
N LEU A 96 -1.93 7.88 11.67
CA LEU A 96 -1.42 7.84 10.29
C LEU A 96 -1.64 9.16 9.53
N GLN A 97 -2.70 9.91 9.85
CA GLN A 97 -2.99 11.21 9.24
C GLN A 97 -2.04 12.29 9.76
N GLU A 98 -1.79 12.30 11.07
CA GLU A 98 -0.87 13.22 11.75
C GLU A 98 0.59 12.92 11.42
N ALA A 99 0.92 11.66 11.13
CA ALA A 99 2.26 11.27 10.71
C ALA A 99 2.62 11.89 9.34
N GLY A 100 3.78 12.55 9.30
CA GLY A 100 4.40 13.00 8.04
C GLY A 100 4.79 11.82 7.13
N PRO A 101 5.20 12.08 5.86
CA PRO A 101 5.42 11.04 4.86
C PRO A 101 6.32 9.88 5.30
N PHE A 102 7.38 10.17 6.05
CA PHE A 102 8.29 9.16 6.60
C PHE A 102 7.81 8.55 7.92
N GLY A 103 7.08 9.31 8.75
CA GLY A 103 6.49 8.81 9.99
C GLY A 103 5.41 7.75 9.75
N ARG A 104 4.70 7.84 8.62
CA ARG A 104 3.68 6.86 8.22
C ARG A 104 4.23 5.46 8.08
N LEU A 105 5.47 5.30 7.60
CA LEU A 105 6.13 3.98 7.51
C LEU A 105 6.45 3.42 8.90
N GLY A 106 6.85 4.26 9.86
CA GLY A 106 7.10 3.85 11.24
C GLY A 106 5.82 3.41 11.96
N VAL A 107 4.78 4.26 11.93
CA VAL A 107 3.46 3.98 12.53
C VAL A 107 2.81 2.75 11.89
N PHE A 108 3.01 2.58 10.58
CA PHE A 108 2.56 1.39 9.86
C PHE A 108 3.18 0.12 10.43
N VAL A 109 4.43 0.09 10.89
CA VAL A 109 5.04 -1.16 11.41
C VAL A 109 4.62 -1.46 12.85
N THR A 110 4.35 -0.43 13.67
CA THR A 110 4.09 -0.61 15.10
C THR A 110 2.64 -0.94 15.44
N ASP A 111 1.66 -0.39 14.70
CA ASP A 111 0.25 -0.44 15.08
C ASP A 111 -0.64 -1.24 14.11
N LEU A 112 -0.09 -2.17 13.32
CA LEU A 112 -0.87 -2.97 12.36
C LEU A 112 -2.03 -3.76 13.01
N ASP A 113 -3.25 -3.59 12.49
CA ASP A 113 -4.35 -4.51 12.72
C ASP A 113 -4.04 -5.82 11.95
N PRO A 114 -3.83 -6.95 12.63
CA PRO A 114 -3.36 -8.18 11.98
C PRO A 114 -4.35 -8.73 10.95
N GLN A 115 -5.65 -8.51 11.15
CA GLN A 115 -6.67 -9.02 10.23
C GLN A 115 -6.68 -8.19 8.94
N LEU A 116 -6.61 -6.86 9.05
CA LEU A 116 -6.48 -5.97 7.90
C LEU A 116 -5.16 -6.17 7.18
N ALA A 117 -4.06 -6.39 7.92
CA ALA A 117 -2.75 -6.68 7.35
C ALA A 117 -2.78 -7.98 6.54
N SER A 118 -3.30 -9.07 7.13
CA SER A 118 -3.46 -10.36 6.47
C SER A 118 -4.38 -10.28 5.26
N ALA A 119 -5.49 -9.55 5.37
CA ALA A 119 -6.38 -9.33 4.25
C ALA A 119 -5.66 -8.55 3.14
N THR A 120 -5.02 -7.43 3.46
CA THR A 120 -4.28 -6.60 2.50
C THR A 120 -3.22 -7.41 1.79
N TYR A 121 -2.47 -8.25 2.51
CA TYR A 121 -1.47 -9.13 1.93
C TYR A 121 -2.05 -10.15 0.94
N ARG A 122 -3.22 -10.72 1.22
CA ARG A 122 -3.87 -11.68 0.31
C ARG A 122 -4.31 -11.07 -1.01
N ASP A 123 -4.76 -9.82 -0.96
CA ASP A 123 -5.29 -9.11 -2.12
C ASP A 123 -4.32 -8.02 -2.63
N PHE A 124 -3.04 -8.11 -2.23
CA PHE A 124 -2.03 -7.10 -2.52
C PHE A 124 -1.69 -7.11 -4.01
N GLU A 125 -1.87 -5.97 -4.66
CA GLU A 125 -1.45 -5.77 -6.05
C GLU A 125 -0.23 -4.84 -6.10
N PRO A 126 0.94 -5.33 -6.56
CA PRO A 126 2.14 -4.50 -6.67
C PRO A 126 1.97 -3.30 -7.61
N ALA A 127 2.60 -2.16 -7.28
CA ALA A 127 2.51 -0.94 -8.09
C ALA A 127 3.18 -1.07 -9.48
N VAL A 128 4.08 -2.05 -9.62
CA VAL A 128 4.68 -2.40 -10.91
C VAL A 128 4.15 -3.77 -11.30
N PRO A 129 3.59 -3.96 -12.51
CA PRO A 129 3.13 -5.26 -12.97
C PRO A 129 4.32 -6.21 -13.07
N VAL A 130 4.53 -7.02 -12.04
CA VAL A 130 5.52 -8.12 -12.04
C VAL A 130 4.96 -9.35 -12.76
N THR A 131 4.17 -9.13 -13.80
CA THR A 131 3.64 -10.18 -14.67
C THR A 131 4.69 -10.58 -15.71
N MET A 132 4.55 -11.79 -16.25
CA MET A 132 5.43 -12.26 -17.33
C MET A 132 5.41 -11.30 -18.53
N GLU A 133 4.25 -10.75 -18.85
CA GLU A 133 4.06 -9.76 -19.92
C GLU A 133 4.77 -8.44 -19.60
N GLY A 134 4.66 -7.95 -18.36
CA GLY A 134 5.36 -6.75 -17.89
C GLY A 134 6.88 -6.92 -17.96
N ALA A 135 7.39 -8.10 -17.61
CA ALA A 135 8.81 -8.42 -17.72
C ALA A 135 9.30 -8.45 -19.19
N ILE A 136 8.52 -9.04 -20.10
CA ILE A 136 8.85 -9.08 -21.53
C ILE A 136 8.82 -7.67 -22.14
N ALA A 137 7.80 -6.87 -21.83
CA ALA A 137 7.69 -5.50 -22.32
C ALA A 137 8.82 -4.61 -21.79
N ALA A 138 9.12 -4.69 -20.49
CA ALA A 138 10.23 -3.97 -19.86
C ALA A 138 11.59 -4.39 -20.46
N GLY A 139 11.80 -5.70 -20.66
CA GLY A 139 12.99 -6.23 -21.32
C GLY A 139 13.13 -5.75 -22.77
N GLY A 140 12.03 -5.78 -23.54
CA GLY A 140 11.99 -5.30 -24.92
C GLY A 140 12.29 -3.80 -25.03
N GLY A 141 11.66 -2.99 -24.18
CA GLY A 141 11.92 -1.54 -24.11
C GLY A 141 13.36 -1.22 -23.72
N PHE A 142 13.93 -1.95 -22.76
CA PHE A 142 15.33 -1.81 -22.37
C PHE A 142 16.28 -2.12 -23.53
N LEU A 143 16.06 -3.24 -24.24
CA LEU A 143 16.85 -3.60 -25.41
C LEU A 143 16.75 -2.54 -26.51
N ALA A 144 15.54 -2.10 -26.84
CA ALA A 144 15.31 -1.05 -27.81
C ALA A 144 16.05 0.25 -27.45
N ALA A 145 16.03 0.66 -26.19
CA ALA A 145 16.76 1.82 -25.70
C ALA A 145 18.29 1.65 -25.82
N VAL A 146 18.84 0.51 -25.38
CA VAL A 146 20.28 0.21 -25.49
C VAL A 146 20.75 0.21 -26.94
N PHE A 147 20.00 -0.42 -27.84
CA PHE A 147 20.33 -0.44 -29.27
C PHE A 147 20.17 0.93 -29.91
N GLY A 148 19.11 1.67 -29.56
CA GLY A 148 18.85 3.04 -30.04
C GLY A 148 19.95 4.03 -29.65
N LEU A 149 20.33 4.07 -28.36
CA LEU A 149 21.45 4.88 -27.86
C LEU A 149 22.80 4.44 -28.43
N GLY A 150 23.01 3.13 -28.61
CA GLY A 150 24.21 2.61 -29.26
C GLY A 150 24.33 2.98 -30.74
N LEU A 151 23.20 3.14 -31.45
CA LEU A 151 23.15 3.60 -32.83
C LEU A 151 23.42 5.10 -32.93
N THR A 152 22.73 5.91 -32.12
CA THR A 152 22.92 7.37 -32.12
C THR A 152 24.34 7.77 -31.73
N GLY A 153 24.92 7.14 -30.71
CA GLY A 153 26.32 7.36 -30.31
C GLY A 153 27.34 6.99 -31.39
N ARG A 154 27.06 5.96 -32.20
CA ARG A 154 27.93 5.58 -33.34
C ARG A 154 27.82 6.59 -34.49
N VAL A 155 26.64 7.13 -34.75
CA VAL A 155 26.40 8.13 -35.80
C VAL A 155 27.08 9.45 -35.44
N THR A 156 26.81 9.98 -34.25
CA THR A 156 27.42 11.23 -33.77
C THR A 156 28.94 11.09 -33.62
N GLY A 157 29.44 9.97 -33.11
CA GLY A 157 30.87 9.68 -33.01
C GLY A 157 31.58 9.49 -34.36
N ARG A 158 30.88 9.04 -35.42
CA ARG A 158 31.41 9.03 -36.80
C ARG A 158 31.44 10.43 -37.40
N MET A 159 30.41 11.24 -37.15
CA MET A 159 30.33 12.62 -37.64
C MET A 159 31.40 13.51 -37.00
N ALA A 160 31.56 13.44 -35.67
CA ALA A 160 32.58 14.19 -34.93
C ALA A 160 34.02 13.81 -35.37
N ARG A 161 34.28 12.52 -35.63
CA ARG A 161 35.58 12.06 -36.16
C ARG A 161 35.83 12.54 -37.60
N ARG A 162 34.79 12.61 -38.45
CA ARG A 162 34.89 13.19 -39.80
C ARG A 162 35.18 14.69 -39.75
N MET A 163 34.54 15.43 -38.84
CA MET A 163 34.76 16.88 -38.68
C MET A 163 36.16 17.19 -38.15
N ARG A 164 36.68 16.42 -37.18
CA ARG A 164 38.06 16.56 -36.70
C ARG A 164 39.11 16.28 -37.77
N ARG A 165 38.90 15.28 -38.65
CA ARG A 165 39.82 14.99 -39.77
C ARG A 165 39.85 16.08 -40.84
N ARG A 166 38.73 16.77 -41.08
CA ARG A 166 38.67 17.91 -42.02
C ARG A 166 39.35 19.19 -41.48
N GLY A 167 39.41 19.37 -40.17
CA GLY A 167 40.13 20.49 -39.55
C GLY A 167 41.65 20.38 -39.63
N SER A 168 42.19 19.15 -39.63
CA SER A 168 43.65 18.90 -39.65
C SER A 168 44.29 18.92 -41.04
N GLN A 169 43.50 19.06 -42.10
CA GLN A 169 43.97 19.15 -43.50
C GLN A 169 43.99 20.61 -44.02
N LYS A 170 43.61 21.57 -43.16
CA LYS A 170 43.58 23.03 -43.44
C LYS A 170 44.55 23.83 -42.55
N ALA A 171 45.37 23.17 -41.76
CA ALA A 171 46.49 23.76 -41.00
C ALA A 171 47.79 23.26 -41.62
#